data_AF-A0A418YTM5-F1
#
_entry.id   AF-A0A418YTM5-F1
#
_cell.length_a   1.000
_cell.length_b   1.000
_cell.length_c   1.000
_cell.angle_alpha   90.00
_cell.angle_beta   90.00
_cell.angle_gamma   90.00
#
_symmetry.space_group_name_H-M   'P 1'
#
loop_
_entity.id
_entity.type
_entity.pdbx_description
1 polymer ?
#
loop_
_entity_poly.entity_id
_entity_poly.type
_entity_poly.pdbx_seq_one_letter_code
_entity_poly.pdbx_strand_id
1 'polypeptide(L)'
;MKQPSLKTRIIGSPPVVLPTVGFFLWSGYMLLTQGDEMWPMAITATLLVTWVMRAHEQRDAYLTWKRAWNAMAGQTPQQRKIAKPITGIVGIIMVSLYLVATLDRTDTQTALGLSVVGIIGACAIFAGRSLWRRLRRRRAAKAAFVTVCIRSPLLPVPTLQQAYAALPAHCWVVLGGR
;
A
#
# COMPACT_ATOMS: atom_id res chain seq x y z
N MET A 1 -2.72 14.61 11.59
CA MET A 1 -3.67 13.54 11.18
C MET A 1 -3.38 12.28 11.99
N LYS A 2 -4.39 11.57 12.53
CA LYS A 2 -4.16 10.31 13.27
C LYS A 2 -3.65 9.22 12.32
N GLN A 3 -2.75 8.36 12.80
CA GLN A 3 -2.25 7.24 12.00
C GLN A 3 -3.39 6.24 11.72
N PRO A 4 -3.59 5.80 10.47
CA PRO A 4 -4.63 4.82 10.16
C PRO A 4 -4.35 3.49 10.86
N SER A 5 -5.44 2.78 11.19
CA SER A 5 -5.37 1.47 11.84
C SER A 5 -4.53 0.48 11.01
N LEU A 6 -3.95 -0.53 11.67
CA LEU A 6 -3.17 -1.57 10.99
C LEU A 6 -4.01 -2.29 9.91
N LYS A 7 -5.31 -2.51 10.18
CA LYS A 7 -6.27 -3.08 9.23
C LYS A 7 -6.36 -2.24 7.95
N THR A 8 -6.63 -0.94 8.09
CA THR A 8 -6.71 0.00 6.95
C THR A 8 -5.42 0.02 6.13
N ARG A 9 -4.25 -0.06 6.79
CA ARG A 9 -2.94 -0.06 6.11
C ARG A 9 -2.70 -1.33 5.28
N ILE A 10 -3.20 -2.48 5.75
CA ILE A 10 -3.09 -3.76 5.04
C ILE A 10 -4.07 -3.79 3.87
N ILE A 11 -5.34 -3.44 4.14
CA ILE A 11 -6.43 -3.49 3.14
C ILE A 11 -6.18 -2.49 2.00
N GLY A 12 -5.81 -1.25 2.31
CA GLY A 12 -5.54 -0.22 1.30
C GLY A 12 -4.18 -0.37 0.59
N SER A 13 -3.48 -1.49 0.78
CA SER A 13 -2.18 -1.73 0.16
C SER A 13 -2.32 -2.14 -1.32
N PRO A 14 -1.41 -1.74 -2.22
CA PRO A 14 -1.52 -2.06 -3.65
C PRO A 14 -1.67 -3.57 -3.96
N PRO A 15 -0.99 -4.49 -3.23
CA PRO A 15 -1.17 -5.93 -3.43
C PRO A 15 -2.58 -6.45 -3.13
N VAL A 16 -3.40 -5.72 -2.36
CA VAL A 16 -4.79 -6.09 -2.07
C VAL A 16 -5.75 -5.37 -3.01
N VAL A 17 -5.50 -4.08 -3.28
CA VAL A 17 -6.34 -3.28 -4.19
C VAL A 17 -6.37 -3.87 -5.60
N LEU A 18 -5.22 -4.25 -6.16
CA LEU A 18 -5.12 -4.79 -7.52
C LEU A 18 -5.98 -6.07 -7.73
N PRO A 19 -5.82 -7.15 -6.95
CA PRO A 19 -6.66 -8.34 -7.13
C PRO A 19 -8.13 -8.07 -6.82
N THR A 20 -8.44 -7.18 -5.88
CA THR A 20 -9.83 -6.77 -5.61
C THR A 20 -10.49 -6.10 -6.81
N VAL A 21 -9.78 -5.19 -7.49
CA VAL A 21 -10.28 -4.56 -8.72
C VAL A 21 -10.41 -5.59 -9.85
N GLY A 22 -9.44 -6.50 -9.98
CA GLY A 22 -9.51 -7.60 -10.95
C GLY A 22 -10.72 -8.51 -10.72
N PHE A 23 -10.99 -8.87 -9.47
CA PHE A 23 -12.16 -9.67 -9.08
C PHE A 23 -13.47 -8.98 -9.43
N PHE A 24 -13.56 -7.67 -9.17
CA PHE A 24 -14.74 -6.88 -9.54
C PHE A 24 -14.97 -6.85 -11.05
N LEU A 25 -13.94 -6.55 -11.84
CA LEU A 25 -14.04 -6.56 -13.30
C LEU A 25 -14.44 -7.95 -13.85
N TRP A 26 -13.83 -9.00 -13.33
CA TRP A 26 -14.14 -10.38 -13.71
C TRP A 26 -15.58 -10.77 -13.34
N SER A 27 -16.05 -10.39 -12.15
CA SER A 27 -17.44 -10.64 -11.73
C SER A 27 -18.46 -9.89 -12.60
N GLY A 28 -18.15 -8.65 -13.00
CA GLY A 28 -18.97 -7.88 -13.94
C GLY A 28 -19.02 -8.51 -15.33
N TYR A 29 -17.89 -9.04 -15.81
CA TYR A 29 -17.86 -9.79 -17.07
C TYR A 29 -18.70 -11.07 -17.01
N MET A 30 -18.59 -11.84 -15.92
CA MET A 30 -19.41 -13.05 -15.74
C MET A 30 -20.89 -12.75 -15.65
N LEU A 31 -21.29 -11.63 -15.03
CA LEU A 31 -22.67 -11.18 -15.02
C LEU A 31 -23.22 -10.92 -16.42
N LEU A 32 -22.42 -10.30 -17.30
CA LEU A 32 -22.82 -10.01 -18.68
C LEU A 32 -22.89 -11.25 -19.58
N THR A 33 -22.10 -12.28 -19.28
CA THR A 33 -21.94 -13.46 -20.16
C THR A 33 -22.74 -14.67 -19.71
N GLN A 34 -22.88 -14.91 -18.40
CA GLN A 34 -23.56 -16.09 -17.84
C GLN A 34 -24.97 -15.78 -17.30
N GLY A 35 -25.41 -14.51 -17.35
CA GLY A 35 -26.77 -14.11 -16.98
C GLY A 35 -27.02 -14.02 -15.47
N ASP A 36 -28.28 -14.15 -15.08
CA ASP A 36 -28.76 -13.74 -13.75
C ASP A 36 -28.24 -14.56 -12.56
N GLU A 37 -27.65 -15.73 -12.81
CA GLU A 37 -27.10 -16.57 -11.73
C GLU A 37 -25.88 -15.93 -11.03
N MET A 38 -25.23 -14.96 -11.68
CA MET A 38 -24.01 -14.30 -11.18
C MET A 38 -24.26 -13.04 -10.36
N TRP A 39 -25.50 -12.59 -10.19
CA TRP A 39 -25.84 -11.37 -9.43
C TRP A 39 -25.27 -11.34 -7.99
N PRO A 40 -25.35 -12.42 -7.18
CA PRO A 40 -24.79 -12.41 -5.83
C PRO A 40 -23.28 -12.16 -5.81
N MET A 41 -22.57 -12.67 -6.81
CA MET A 41 -21.12 -12.51 -6.94
C MET A 41 -20.75 -11.07 -7.31
N ALA A 42 -21.50 -10.45 -8.22
CA ALA A 42 -21.31 -9.05 -8.58
C ALA A 42 -21.58 -8.11 -7.39
N ILE A 43 -22.62 -8.37 -6.58
CA ILE A 43 -22.93 -7.59 -5.38
C ILE A 43 -21.79 -7.69 -4.35
N THR A 44 -21.33 -8.90 -4.06
CA THR A 44 -20.23 -9.11 -3.09
C THR A 44 -18.93 -8.46 -3.55
N ALA A 45 -18.60 -8.55 -4.84
CA ALA A 45 -17.44 -7.88 -5.42
C ALA A 45 -17.52 -6.36 -5.30
N THR A 46 -18.71 -5.78 -5.54
CA THR A 46 -18.95 -4.33 -5.45
C THR A 46 -18.76 -3.82 -4.02
N LEU A 47 -19.30 -4.52 -3.03
CA LEU A 47 -19.13 -4.17 -1.61
C LEU A 47 -17.65 -4.25 -1.20
N LEU A 48 -16.96 -5.30 -1.65
CA LEU A 48 -15.55 -5.52 -1.32
C LEU A 48 -14.65 -4.45 -1.96
N VAL A 49 -14.87 -4.08 -3.23
CA VAL A 49 -14.17 -2.95 -3.89
C VAL A 49 -14.42 -1.65 -3.16
N THR A 50 -15.67 -1.34 -2.81
CA THR A 50 -16.02 -0.08 -2.14
C THR A 50 -15.30 0.04 -0.80
N TRP A 51 -15.25 -1.05 -0.03
CA TRP A 51 -14.55 -1.11 1.24
C TRP A 51 -13.03 -0.94 1.09
N VAL A 52 -12.44 -1.63 0.11
CA VAL A 52 -10.99 -1.56 -0.19
C VAL A 52 -10.58 -0.17 -0.69
N MET A 53 -11.38 0.45 -1.56
CA MET A 53 -11.12 1.80 -2.08
C MET A 53 -11.16 2.86 -0.98
N ARG A 54 -12.15 2.81 -0.08
CA ARG A 54 -12.18 3.70 1.10
C ARG A 54 -10.92 3.55 1.97
N ALA A 55 -10.46 2.32 2.19
CA ALA A 55 -9.22 2.09 2.94
C ALA A 55 -7.97 2.59 2.19
N HIS A 56 -7.98 2.49 0.85
CA HIS A 56 -6.91 3.00 0.00
C HIS A 56 -6.81 4.53 0.05
N GLU A 57 -7.92 5.23 -0.09
CA GLU A 57 -8.00 6.70 0.00
C GLU A 57 -7.51 7.21 1.35
N GLN A 58 -7.98 6.62 2.47
CA GLN A 58 -7.51 6.99 3.80
C GLN A 58 -6.00 6.80 3.96
N ARG A 59 -5.47 5.71 3.42
CA ARG A 59 -4.03 5.43 3.44
C ARG A 59 -3.27 6.45 2.58
N ASP A 60 -3.77 6.79 1.41
CA ASP A 60 -3.08 7.74 0.52
C ASP A 60 -3.11 9.16 1.09
N ALA A 61 -4.25 9.61 1.63
CA ALA A 61 -4.38 10.88 2.35
C ALA A 61 -3.40 10.98 3.54
N TYR A 62 -3.23 9.91 4.31
CA TYR A 62 -2.22 9.88 5.36
C TYR A 62 -0.79 9.96 4.80
N LEU A 63 -0.51 9.30 3.67
CA LEU A 63 0.81 9.31 3.03
C LEU A 63 1.13 10.66 2.36
N THR A 64 0.15 11.35 1.78
CA THR A 64 0.32 12.71 1.24
C THR A 64 0.58 13.69 2.37
N TRP A 65 -0.24 13.68 3.42
CA TRP A 65 -0.02 14.49 4.62
C TRP A 65 1.36 14.25 5.23
N LYS A 66 1.76 12.99 5.41
CA LYS A 66 3.08 12.64 5.97
C LYS A 66 4.24 13.11 5.09
N ARG A 67 4.08 13.05 3.75
CA ARG A 67 5.08 13.58 2.81
C ARG A 67 5.24 15.09 2.96
N ALA A 68 4.13 15.82 3.03
CA ALA A 68 4.15 17.27 3.24
C ALA A 68 4.78 17.63 4.60
N TRP A 69 4.42 16.92 5.65
CA TRP A 69 4.99 17.10 6.99
C TRP A 69 6.52 16.88 7.00
N ASN A 70 6.98 15.80 6.39
CA ASN A 70 8.41 15.50 6.31
C ASN A 70 9.18 16.53 5.47
N ALA A 71 8.57 17.05 4.41
CA ALA A 71 9.15 18.11 3.59
C ALA A 71 9.37 19.40 4.39
N MET A 72 8.40 19.78 5.24
CA MET A 72 8.54 20.94 6.15
C MET A 72 9.63 20.73 7.22
N ALA A 73 9.85 19.49 7.66
CA ALA A 73 10.91 19.14 8.62
C ALA A 73 12.32 19.08 7.99
N GLY A 74 12.50 19.49 6.73
CA GLY A 74 13.78 19.45 6.03
C GLY A 74 14.29 18.02 5.75
N GLN A 75 13.44 16.99 5.94
CA GLN A 75 13.84 15.63 5.65
C GLN A 75 13.82 15.42 4.14
N THR A 76 14.96 15.08 3.55
CA THR A 76 15.03 14.72 2.13
C THR A 76 14.04 13.59 1.83
N PRO A 77 13.21 13.71 0.78
CA PRO A 77 12.26 12.68 0.43
C PRO A 77 13.03 11.37 0.19
N GLN A 78 12.80 10.36 1.04
CA GLN A 78 13.29 9.01 0.74
C GLN A 78 12.60 8.59 -0.55
N GLN A 79 13.30 8.69 -1.67
CA GLN A 79 12.86 8.14 -2.95
C GLN A 79 12.53 6.68 -2.69
N ARG A 80 11.23 6.36 -2.66
CA ARG A 80 10.80 4.97 -2.70
C ARG A 80 11.37 4.45 -4.01
N LYS A 81 12.40 3.61 -3.94
CA LYS A 81 12.79 2.75 -5.05
C LYS A 81 11.51 2.03 -5.41
N ILE A 82 10.80 2.52 -6.42
CA ILE A 82 9.62 1.87 -6.97
C ILE A 82 10.19 0.53 -7.35
N ALA A 83 9.90 -0.46 -6.51
CA ALA A 83 10.29 -1.80 -6.86
C ALA A 83 9.62 -2.02 -8.23
N LYS A 84 10.24 -2.82 -9.09
CA LYS A 84 9.69 -3.15 -10.40
C LYS A 84 8.58 -4.25 -10.38
N PRO A 85 7.81 -4.56 -9.30
CA PRO A 85 6.92 -5.71 -9.35
C PRO A 85 5.59 -5.39 -10.03
N ILE A 86 5.24 -4.11 -10.19
CA ILE A 86 3.95 -3.71 -10.75
C ILE A 86 3.89 -4.11 -12.22
N THR A 87 4.97 -3.94 -12.99
CA THR A 87 5.05 -4.43 -14.38
C THR A 87 4.96 -5.96 -14.47
N GLY A 88 5.53 -6.69 -13.50
CA GLY A 88 5.40 -8.14 -13.44
C GLY A 88 3.97 -8.61 -13.15
N ILE A 89 3.27 -7.93 -12.23
CA ILE A 89 1.86 -8.24 -11.90
C ILE A 89 0.96 -7.89 -13.09
N VAL A 90 1.15 -6.73 -13.72
CA VAL A 90 0.41 -6.33 -14.93
C VAL A 90 0.67 -7.32 -16.07
N GLY A 91 1.90 -7.81 -16.24
CA GLY A 91 2.24 -8.84 -17.22
C GLY A 91 1.52 -10.16 -16.96
N ILE A 92 1.46 -10.62 -15.71
CA ILE A 92 0.74 -11.85 -15.35
C ILE A 92 -0.77 -11.70 -15.57
N ILE A 93 -1.35 -10.55 -15.21
CA ILE A 93 -2.77 -10.25 -15.43
C ILE A 93 -3.08 -10.20 -16.94
N MET A 94 -2.22 -9.56 -17.75
CA MET A 94 -2.37 -9.52 -19.21
C MET A 94 -2.24 -10.92 -19.83
N VAL A 95 -1.29 -11.74 -19.39
CA VAL A 95 -1.11 -13.11 -19.89
C VAL A 95 -2.29 -14.00 -19.50
N SER A 96 -2.83 -13.86 -18.29
CA SER A 96 -3.99 -14.64 -17.85
C SER A 96 -5.28 -14.21 -18.56
N LEU A 97 -5.49 -12.90 -18.78
CA LEU A 97 -6.58 -12.41 -19.63
C LEU A 97 -6.44 -12.87 -21.08
N TYR A 98 -5.22 -12.85 -21.63
CA TYR A 98 -4.95 -13.34 -22.97
C TYR A 98 -5.23 -14.84 -23.11
N LEU A 99 -4.82 -15.66 -22.12
CA LEU A 99 -5.16 -17.09 -22.11
C LEU A 99 -6.67 -17.29 -22.07
N VAL A 100 -7.39 -16.59 -21.19
CA VAL A 100 -8.85 -16.71 -21.10
C VAL A 100 -9.54 -16.29 -22.41
N ALA A 101 -9.03 -15.26 -23.10
CA ALA A 101 -9.57 -14.78 -24.36
C ALA A 101 -9.23 -15.63 -25.59
N THR A 102 -8.17 -16.47 -25.53
CA THR A 102 -7.72 -17.28 -26.68
C THR A 102 -8.12 -18.75 -26.57
N LEU A 103 -8.48 -19.22 -25.37
CA LEU A 103 -8.89 -20.59 -25.11
C LEU A 103 -10.43 -20.74 -25.20
N ASP A 104 -10.97 -20.48 -26.38
CA ASP A 104 -12.41 -20.66 -26.72
C ASP A 104 -12.88 -22.14 -26.69
N ARG A 105 -12.01 -23.09 -26.32
CA ARG A 105 -12.26 -24.53 -26.46
C ARG A 105 -11.87 -25.43 -25.29
N THR A 106 -11.26 -24.88 -24.24
CA THR A 106 -10.95 -25.66 -23.03
C THR A 106 -11.99 -25.37 -21.96
N ASP A 107 -12.51 -26.44 -21.33
CA ASP A 107 -13.43 -26.37 -20.20
C ASP A 107 -13.08 -25.20 -19.29
N THR A 108 -14.03 -24.29 -19.09
CA THR A 108 -13.90 -23.06 -18.29
C THR A 108 -13.26 -23.30 -16.92
N GLN A 109 -13.41 -24.52 -16.36
CA GLN A 109 -12.74 -24.96 -15.14
C GLN A 109 -11.20 -25.01 -15.25
N THR A 110 -10.64 -25.40 -16.38
CA THR A 110 -9.18 -25.49 -16.58
C THR A 110 -8.53 -24.11 -16.69
N ALA A 111 -9.16 -23.17 -17.40
CA ALA A 111 -8.71 -21.79 -17.49
C ALA A 111 -8.78 -21.07 -16.13
N LEU A 112 -9.85 -21.31 -15.36
CA LEU A 112 -9.96 -20.85 -13.97
C LEU A 112 -8.89 -21.49 -13.05
N GLY A 113 -8.65 -22.79 -13.16
CA GLY A 113 -7.60 -23.47 -12.39
C GLY A 113 -6.21 -22.89 -12.66
N LEU A 114 -5.86 -22.68 -13.94
CA LEU A 114 -4.58 -22.11 -14.35
C LEU A 114 -4.41 -20.66 -13.89
N SER A 115 -5.45 -19.84 -13.98
CA SER A 115 -5.39 -18.45 -13.52
C SER A 115 -5.27 -18.35 -12.00
N VAL A 116 -5.99 -19.18 -11.24
CA VAL A 116 -5.85 -19.26 -9.77
C VAL A 116 -4.47 -19.72 -9.36
N VAL A 117 -3.92 -20.77 -10.00
CA VAL A 117 -2.55 -21.24 -9.73
C VAL A 117 -1.52 -20.17 -10.09
N GLY A 118 -1.72 -19.46 -11.20
CA GLY A 118 -0.86 -18.34 -11.61
C GLY A 118 -0.87 -17.19 -10.59
N ILE A 119 -2.04 -16.82 -10.07
CA ILE A 119 -2.20 -15.80 -9.04
C ILE A 119 -1.55 -16.25 -7.73
N ILE A 120 -1.80 -17.49 -7.29
CA ILE A 120 -1.20 -18.05 -6.07
C ILE A 120 0.33 -18.11 -6.21
N GLY A 121 0.84 -18.56 -7.36
CA GLY A 121 2.27 -18.62 -7.66
C GLY A 121 2.90 -17.22 -7.66
N ALA A 122 2.26 -16.25 -8.31
CA ALA A 122 2.72 -14.85 -8.31
C ALA A 122 2.74 -14.26 -6.89
N CYS A 123 1.69 -14.50 -6.11
CA CYS A 123 1.60 -14.09 -4.71
C CYS A 123 2.70 -14.76 -3.85
N ALA A 124 2.95 -16.05 -4.03
CA ALA A 124 4.00 -16.78 -3.32
C ALA A 124 5.40 -16.26 -3.68
N ILE A 125 5.68 -15.99 -4.95
CA ILE A 125 6.95 -15.39 -5.40
C ILE A 125 7.11 -13.99 -4.84
N PHE A 126 6.06 -13.17 -4.82
CA PHE A 126 6.11 -11.82 -4.27
C PHE A 126 6.28 -11.79 -2.76
N ALA A 127 5.50 -12.59 -2.05
CA ALA A 127 5.62 -12.77 -0.61
C ALA A 127 7.02 -13.28 -0.26
N GLY A 128 7.50 -14.32 -0.96
CA GLY A 128 8.83 -14.90 -0.81
C GLY A 128 9.96 -13.90 -1.07
N ARG A 129 9.92 -13.12 -2.17
CA ARG A 129 10.91 -12.05 -2.41
C ARG A 129 10.85 -10.97 -1.33
N SER A 130 9.66 -10.60 -0.86
CA SER A 130 9.51 -9.60 0.20
C SER A 130 10.09 -10.11 1.53
N LEU A 131 9.85 -11.38 1.85
CA LEU A 131 10.33 -12.05 3.06
C LEU A 131 11.85 -12.23 3.01
N TRP A 132 12.38 -12.68 1.88
CA TRP A 132 13.83 -12.76 1.64
C TRP A 132 14.47 -11.38 1.82
N ARG A 133 13.93 -10.33 1.19
CA ARG A 133 14.47 -8.97 1.37
C ARG A 133 14.40 -8.50 2.82
N ARG A 134 13.33 -8.80 3.55
CA ARG A 134 13.23 -8.49 4.99
C ARG A 134 14.28 -9.25 5.80
N LEU A 135 14.47 -10.53 5.55
CA LEU A 135 15.49 -11.35 6.20
C LEU A 135 16.91 -10.83 5.89
N ARG A 136 17.17 -10.47 4.63
CA ARG A 136 18.47 -9.90 4.20
C ARG A 136 18.70 -8.52 4.81
N ARG A 137 17.66 -7.68 4.91
CA ARG A 137 17.74 -6.38 5.62
C ARG A 137 17.93 -6.54 7.12
N ARG A 138 17.29 -7.53 7.76
CA ARG A 138 17.53 -7.84 9.17
C ARG A 138 18.96 -8.31 9.42
N ARG A 139 19.54 -9.09 8.50
CA ARG A 139 20.97 -9.45 8.54
C ARG A 139 21.88 -8.22 8.37
N ALA A 140 21.55 -7.30 7.48
CA ALA A 140 22.32 -6.06 7.29
C ALA A 140 22.17 -5.06 8.46
N ALA A 141 20.99 -4.99 9.10
CA ALA A 141 20.75 -4.12 10.26
C ALA A 141 21.52 -4.56 11.51
N LYS A 142 21.98 -5.82 11.59
CA LYS A 142 22.90 -6.28 12.64
C LYS A 142 24.33 -5.74 12.47
N ALA A 143 24.67 -5.12 11.34
CA ALA A 143 26.02 -4.65 11.05
C ALA A 143 26.28 -3.18 11.40
N ALA A 144 25.28 -2.40 11.83
CA ALA A 144 25.48 -1.01 12.23
C ALA A 144 24.38 -0.52 13.19
N PHE A 145 24.58 -0.76 14.49
CA PHE A 145 23.99 0.11 15.50
C PHE A 145 24.93 1.31 15.63
N VAL A 146 24.63 2.41 14.93
CA VAL A 146 25.17 3.71 15.35
C VAL A 146 24.35 4.13 16.55
N THR A 147 24.75 3.67 17.72
CA THR A 147 24.27 4.16 19.00
C THR A 147 24.82 5.57 19.13
N VAL A 148 23.97 6.59 18.95
CA VAL A 148 24.34 7.97 19.25
C VAL A 148 24.40 8.09 20.77
N CYS A 149 25.55 7.73 21.34
CA CYS A 149 25.86 7.90 22.75
C CYS A 149 26.23 9.36 23.01
N ILE A 150 25.26 10.28 22.92
CA ILE A 150 25.45 11.61 23.49
C ILE A 150 25.15 11.48 24.98
N ARG A 151 26.22 11.33 25.78
CA ARG A 151 26.15 11.11 27.23
C ARG A 151 25.70 12.36 28.00
N SER A 152 25.79 13.53 27.38
CA SER A 152 25.29 14.79 27.90
C SER A 152 25.02 15.74 26.72
N PRO A 153 23.91 16.50 26.74
CA PRO A 153 23.67 17.51 25.72
C PRO A 153 24.80 18.55 25.80
N LEU A 154 25.64 18.59 24.76
CA LEU A 154 26.72 19.59 24.61
C LEU A 154 26.18 21.02 24.45
N LEU A 155 24.87 21.15 24.26
CA LEU A 155 24.17 22.43 24.15
C LEU A 155 23.08 22.49 25.23
N PRO A 156 22.98 23.60 25.99
CA PRO A 156 21.90 23.79 26.93
C PRO A 156 20.57 23.73 26.18
N VAL A 157 19.72 22.77 26.56
CA VAL A 157 18.37 22.67 26.01
C VAL A 157 17.60 23.91 26.49
N PRO A 158 17.05 24.74 25.58
CA PRO A 158 16.34 25.95 25.97
C PRO A 158 15.15 25.57 26.84
N THR A 159 14.88 26.39 27.85
CA THR A 159 13.70 26.22 28.69
C THR A 159 12.43 26.39 27.85
N LEU A 160 11.30 25.80 28.27
CA LEU A 160 10.03 25.97 27.58
C LEU A 160 9.72 27.46 27.31
N GLN A 161 10.03 28.33 28.26
CA GLN A 161 9.84 29.77 28.15
C GLN A 161 10.71 30.40 27.05
N GLN A 162 11.98 29.99 26.93
CA GLN A 162 12.87 30.42 25.85
C GLN A 162 12.39 29.92 24.49
N ALA A 163 11.88 28.69 24.42
CA ALA A 163 11.30 28.15 23.19
C ALA A 163 10.07 28.95 22.75
N TYR A 164 9.20 29.35 23.70
CA TYR A 164 8.05 30.20 23.39
C TYR A 164 8.46 31.64 23.01
N ALA A 165 9.48 32.20 23.64
CA ALA A 165 9.99 33.53 23.31
C ALA A 165 10.68 33.59 21.93
N ALA A 166 11.26 32.47 21.48
CA ALA A 166 11.90 32.35 20.17
C ALA A 166 10.91 32.12 19.01
N LEU A 167 9.61 31.96 19.29
CA LEU A 167 8.60 31.77 18.24
C LEU A 167 8.37 33.08 17.46
N PRO A 168 8.43 33.05 16.12
CA PRO A 168 8.02 34.19 15.29
C PRO A 168 6.57 34.62 15.55
N ALA A 169 6.27 35.91 15.36
CA ALA A 169 4.95 36.48 15.61
C ALA A 169 3.79 35.72 14.93
N HIS A 170 4.01 35.19 13.72
CA HIS A 170 2.99 34.43 12.98
C HIS A 170 2.60 33.09 13.64
N CYS A 171 3.46 32.52 14.48
CA CYS A 171 3.15 31.26 15.19
C CYS A 171 2.17 31.46 16.35
N TRP A 172 2.11 32.66 16.93
CA TRP A 172 1.19 32.99 18.03
C TRP A 172 -0.28 32.96 17.60
N VAL A 173 -0.55 33.36 16.35
CA VAL A 173 -1.89 33.34 15.74
C VAL A 173 -2.47 31.92 15.70
N VAL A 174 -1.61 30.90 15.48
CA VAL A 174 -2.02 29.49 15.42
C VAL A 174 -2.23 28.89 16.82
N LEU A 175 -1.51 29.39 17.83
CA LEU A 175 -1.57 28.93 19.21
C LEU A 175 -2.76 29.51 20.01
N GLY A 176 -3.56 30.40 19.40
CA GLY A 176 -4.69 31.05 20.08
C GLY A 176 -4.27 32.03 21.18
N GLY A 177 -3.01 32.49 21.15
CA GLY A 177 -2.46 33.40 22.14
C GLY A 177 -2.79 34.85 21.79
N ARG A 178 -3.95 35.31 22.31
CA ARG A 178 -4.51 36.68 22.29
C ARG A 178 -4.72 37.33 20.91
#